data_AF-A0A9D7C8S0-F1
#
_entry.id   AF-A0A9D7C8S0-F1
#
_cell.length_a   1.000
_cell.length_b   1.000
_cell.length_c   1.000
_cell.angle_alpha   90.00
_cell.angle_beta   90.00
_cell.angle_gamma   90.00
#
_symmetry.space_group_name_H-M   'P 1'
#
loop_
_entity.id
_entity.type
_entity.pdbx_description
1 polymer ?
#
loop_
_entity_poly.entity_id
_entity_poly.type
_entity_poly.pdbx_seq_one_letter_code
_entity_poly.pdbx_strand_id
1 'polypeptide(L)'
;MTDGPFNLVVTCGNDGIPFVVVGYGANYLRGSAGTSLSYQGAGRYTVNFPTAVNGCAFLATVADSGNALVYSPSYVFTAKGSTATSIYIETKNPGGGLQDGVPFHVAAVCPSVPGTRYAVVNANGTLSRANPGTKSSRLATGKFQITHLQNITGCARLATRGSTGTGVPFNPARMEIAPAAGSGASGVWVRELAFFGANFTNQSFHLGVVC
;
A
#
# COMPACT_ATOMS: atom_id res chain seq x y z
N MET A 1 19.64 -11.92 10.64
CA MET A 1 19.00 -10.80 9.92
C MET A 1 19.42 -10.92 8.47
N THR A 2 18.49 -10.81 7.53
CA THR A 2 18.81 -10.85 6.11
C THR A 2 18.70 -9.44 5.57
N ASP A 3 19.82 -8.88 5.11
CA ASP A 3 19.82 -7.58 4.46
C ASP A 3 19.13 -7.70 3.10
N GLY A 4 18.22 -6.79 2.82
CA GLY A 4 17.47 -6.75 1.58
C GLY A 4 17.26 -5.31 1.11
N PRO A 5 17.14 -5.09 -0.21
CA PRO A 5 16.83 -3.78 -0.73
C PRO A 5 15.45 -3.33 -0.23
N PHE A 6 15.33 -2.05 0.08
CA PHE A 6 14.05 -1.41 0.39
C PHE A 6 13.86 -0.17 -0.47
N ASN A 7 12.60 0.20 -0.69
CA ASN A 7 12.24 1.46 -1.32
C ASN A 7 11.76 2.41 -0.23
N LEU A 8 12.30 3.63 -0.22
CA LEU A 8 11.88 4.70 0.68
C LEU A 8 11.47 5.90 -0.16
N VAL A 9 10.32 6.47 0.18
CA VAL A 9 9.87 7.76 -0.35
C VAL A 9 9.63 8.69 0.80
N VAL A 10 10.28 9.84 0.74
CA VAL A 10 10.10 10.93 1.68
C VAL A 10 9.63 12.13 0.88
N THR A 11 8.45 12.62 1.22
CA THR A 11 7.92 13.88 0.73
C THR A 11 7.89 14.85 1.89
N CYS A 12 8.29 16.10 1.63
CA CYS A 12 8.35 17.16 2.64
C CYS A 12 7.43 18.30 2.22
N GLY A 13 6.63 18.81 3.16
CA GLY A 13 5.65 19.88 2.91
C GLY A 13 4.20 19.37 2.81
N ASN A 14 3.26 20.29 2.53
CA ASN A 14 1.87 19.95 2.24
C ASN A 14 1.75 19.45 0.79
N ASP A 15 2.38 18.31 0.51
CA ASP A 15 2.33 17.62 -0.79
C ASP A 15 0.92 17.16 -1.17
N GLY A 16 0.01 17.14 -0.20
CA GLY A 16 -1.40 16.79 -0.39
C GLY A 16 -1.67 15.29 -0.32
N ILE A 17 -0.69 14.45 0.01
CA ILE A 17 -0.89 13.01 0.22
C ILE A 17 -1.50 12.79 1.60
N PRO A 18 -2.76 12.31 1.71
CA PRO A 18 -3.33 12.00 3.02
C PRO A 18 -2.56 10.86 3.68
N PHE A 19 -2.17 11.04 4.94
CA PHE A 19 -1.41 10.04 5.68
C PHE A 19 -1.85 9.93 7.14
N VAL A 20 -1.52 8.79 7.76
CA VAL A 20 -1.70 8.55 9.18
C VAL A 20 -0.57 7.69 9.73
N VAL A 21 -0.17 7.96 10.96
CA VAL A 21 0.78 7.18 11.76
C VAL A 21 0.09 6.69 13.02
N VAL A 22 0.11 5.38 13.22
CA VAL A 22 -0.54 4.69 14.35
C VAL A 22 0.51 3.98 15.18
N GLY A 23 0.46 4.18 16.50
CA GLY A 23 1.38 3.59 17.46
C GLY A 23 0.95 2.20 17.95
N TYR A 24 1.82 1.57 18.76
CA TYR A 24 1.58 0.26 19.36
C TYR A 24 0.28 0.18 20.17
N GLY A 25 -0.10 1.26 20.85
CA GLY A 25 -1.29 1.31 21.71
C GLY A 25 -2.61 1.48 20.96
N ALA A 26 -2.65 1.18 19.66
CA ALA A 26 -3.81 1.48 18.80
C ALA A 26 -4.20 2.97 18.78
N ASN A 27 -3.23 3.86 18.97
CA ASN A 27 -3.44 5.28 19.13
C ASN A 27 -2.98 6.08 17.90
N TYR A 28 -3.77 7.08 17.50
CA TYR A 28 -3.39 8.07 16.51
C TYR A 28 -2.23 8.92 17.06
N LEU A 29 -1.14 9.01 16.31
CA LEU A 29 0.03 9.79 16.71
C LEU A 29 0.20 11.07 15.90
N ARG A 30 0.05 10.96 14.58
CA ARG A 30 0.13 12.09 13.63
C ARG A 30 -0.47 11.69 12.29
N GLY A 31 -0.78 12.68 11.47
CA GLY A 31 -1.46 12.47 10.20
C GLY A 31 -1.87 13.80 9.57
N SER A 32 -2.51 13.73 8.42
CA SER A 32 -3.11 14.89 7.78
C SER A 32 -4.19 15.52 8.65
N ALA A 33 -4.33 16.85 8.61
CA ALA A 33 -5.31 17.57 9.41
C ALA A 33 -6.73 17.00 9.23
N GLY A 34 -7.47 16.81 10.33
CA GLY A 34 -8.82 16.24 10.32
C GLY A 34 -8.89 14.71 10.17
N THR A 35 -7.74 14.02 10.09
CA THR A 35 -7.71 12.55 10.11
C THR A 35 -8.05 12.02 11.50
N SER A 36 -8.83 10.94 11.57
CA SER A 36 -9.12 10.24 12.81
C SER A 36 -8.92 8.73 12.69
N LEU A 37 -8.68 8.08 13.83
CA LEU A 37 -8.51 6.64 13.96
C LEU A 37 -9.61 6.07 14.85
N SER A 38 -10.17 4.93 14.46
CA SER A 38 -11.10 4.16 15.27
C SER A 38 -10.63 2.71 15.35
N TYR A 39 -10.29 2.25 16.56
CA TYR A 39 -9.99 0.86 16.85
C TYR A 39 -11.28 0.04 16.88
N GLN A 40 -11.31 -1.09 16.17
CA GLN A 40 -12.50 -1.93 15.98
C GLN A 40 -12.39 -3.29 16.69
N GLY A 41 -11.33 -3.51 17.47
CA GLY A 41 -10.97 -4.80 18.05
C GLY A 41 -9.69 -5.36 17.44
N ALA A 42 -9.32 -6.57 17.87
CA ALA A 42 -7.98 -7.13 17.65
C ALA A 42 -7.47 -6.96 16.21
N GLY A 43 -6.40 -6.19 16.06
CA GLY A 43 -5.72 -5.89 14.81
C GLY A 43 -6.60 -5.22 13.75
N ARG A 44 -7.70 -4.57 14.11
CA ARG A 44 -8.66 -3.96 13.16
C ARG A 44 -8.84 -2.47 13.43
N TYR A 45 -8.74 -1.69 12.38
CA TYR A 45 -8.79 -0.24 12.46
C TYR A 45 -9.58 0.34 11.30
N THR A 46 -10.25 1.45 11.56
CA THR A 46 -10.78 2.35 10.52
C THR A 46 -10.09 3.69 10.66
N VAL A 47 -9.54 4.19 9.56
CA VAL A 47 -8.98 5.54 9.48
C VAL A 47 -9.94 6.36 8.63
N ASN A 48 -10.35 7.53 9.13
CA ASN A 48 -11.19 8.47 8.40
C ASN A 48 -10.38 9.71 8.04
N PHE A 49 -10.41 10.10 6.77
CA PHE A 49 -9.81 11.33 6.27
C PHE A 49 -10.89 12.42 6.09
N PRO A 50 -10.52 13.71 6.06
CA PRO A 50 -11.48 14.78 5.78
C PRO A 50 -11.96 14.79 4.31
N THR A 51 -11.24 14.12 3.42
CA THR A 51 -11.53 14.06 1.98
C THR A 51 -11.72 12.62 1.52
N ALA A 52 -12.37 12.45 0.37
CA ALA A 52 -12.60 11.12 -0.20
C ALA A 52 -11.26 10.47 -0.62
N VAL A 53 -11.03 9.25 -0.13
CA VAL A 53 -9.83 8.44 -0.42
C VAL A 53 -10.15 7.09 -1.06
N ASN A 54 -11.42 6.72 -1.21
CA ASN A 54 -11.85 5.44 -1.80
C ASN A 54 -11.34 5.20 -3.25
N GLY A 55 -11.00 6.26 -3.96
CA GLY A 55 -10.38 6.25 -5.28
C GLY A 55 -8.84 6.09 -5.27
N CYS A 56 -8.19 6.08 -4.12
CA CYS A 56 -6.72 6.16 -4.01
C CYS A 56 -6.06 4.79 -3.88
N ALA A 57 -4.74 4.74 -4.07
CA ALA A 57 -3.91 3.62 -3.65
C ALA A 57 -3.45 3.81 -2.20
N PHE A 58 -3.73 2.84 -1.33
CA PHE A 58 -3.30 2.83 0.05
C PHE A 58 -1.98 2.09 0.18
N LEU A 59 -0.92 2.82 0.48
CA LEU A 59 0.40 2.28 0.79
C LEU A 59 0.53 2.17 2.29
N ALA A 60 0.61 0.94 2.81
CA ALA A 60 0.74 0.69 4.24
C ALA A 60 1.99 -0.13 4.55
N THR A 61 2.72 0.30 5.58
CA THR A 61 3.91 -0.40 6.08
C THR A 61 3.87 -0.51 7.59
N VAL A 62 4.35 -1.63 8.10
CA VAL A 62 4.65 -1.76 9.53
C VAL A 62 5.87 -0.89 9.80
N ALA A 63 5.76 0.02 10.75
CA ALA A 63 6.81 0.98 11.05
C ALA A 63 6.67 1.49 12.48
N ASP A 64 7.80 1.62 13.16
CA ASP A 64 7.85 2.28 14.46
C ASP A 64 7.56 3.76 14.29
N SER A 65 6.71 4.29 15.18
CA SER A 65 6.29 5.68 15.11
C SER A 65 7.26 6.67 15.79
N GLY A 66 8.25 6.15 16.53
CA GLY A 66 9.30 6.89 17.21
C GLY A 66 10.68 6.46 16.70
N ASN A 67 11.59 6.15 17.63
CA ASN A 67 12.98 5.76 17.35
C ASN A 67 13.30 4.31 17.75
N ALA A 68 12.27 3.47 17.95
CA ALA A 68 12.46 2.07 18.28
C ALA A 68 12.46 1.19 17.02
N LEU A 69 12.72 -0.11 17.21
CA LEU A 69 12.58 -1.11 16.17
C LEU A 69 11.28 -1.87 16.37
N VAL A 70 10.62 -2.27 15.28
CA VAL A 70 9.52 -3.22 15.35
C VAL A 70 10.09 -4.62 15.48
N TYR A 71 10.12 -5.15 16.70
CA TYR A 71 10.79 -6.42 17.02
C TYR A 71 9.99 -7.67 16.63
N SER A 72 8.68 -7.53 16.37
CA SER A 72 7.80 -8.67 16.01
C SER A 72 7.41 -8.62 14.53
N PRO A 73 7.72 -9.66 13.73
CA PRO A 73 7.31 -9.72 12.34
C PRO A 73 5.78 -9.62 12.27
N SER A 74 5.28 -8.63 11.56
CA SER A 74 3.86 -8.34 11.45
C SER A 74 3.56 -7.83 10.05
N TYR A 75 2.29 -7.83 9.68
CA TYR A 75 1.83 -7.21 8.43
C TYR A 75 0.77 -6.18 8.71
N VAL A 76 0.65 -5.24 7.78
CA VAL A 76 -0.46 -4.31 7.70
C VAL A 76 -1.07 -4.43 6.30
N PHE A 77 -2.40 -4.49 6.26
CA PHE A 77 -3.15 -4.64 5.04
C PHE A 77 -4.29 -3.64 5.00
N THR A 78 -4.50 -3.05 3.83
CA THR A 78 -5.52 -2.02 3.62
C THR A 78 -6.67 -2.54 2.75
N ALA A 79 -7.83 -1.93 2.92
CA ALA A 79 -9.02 -2.06 2.09
C ALA A 79 -9.79 -0.73 2.13
N LYS A 80 -10.77 -0.56 1.23
CA LYS A 80 -11.71 0.55 1.35
C LYS A 80 -12.51 0.39 2.65
N GLY A 81 -12.74 1.50 3.34
CA GLY A 81 -13.67 1.53 4.46
C GLY A 81 -15.13 1.53 4.00
N SER A 82 -16.04 1.68 4.96
CA SER A 82 -17.49 1.72 4.72
C SER A 82 -17.97 3.03 4.08
N THR A 83 -17.11 4.05 4.03
CA THR A 83 -17.41 5.39 3.47
C THR A 83 -16.39 5.78 2.42
N ALA A 84 -16.68 6.82 1.63
CA ALA A 84 -15.73 7.34 0.64
C ALA A 84 -14.45 7.90 1.27
N THR A 85 -14.49 8.27 2.54
CA THR A 85 -13.42 8.92 3.29
C THR A 85 -12.62 7.97 4.19
N SER A 86 -13.00 6.68 4.23
CA SER A 86 -12.40 5.72 5.16
C SER A 86 -11.55 4.65 4.49
N ILE A 87 -10.53 4.22 5.22
CA ILE A 87 -9.70 3.06 4.93
C ILE A 87 -9.93 2.05 6.07
N TYR A 88 -10.21 0.81 5.71
CA TYR A 88 -10.23 -0.30 6.65
C TYR A 88 -8.86 -0.98 6.65
N ILE A 89 -8.34 -1.27 7.83
CA ILE A 89 -6.99 -1.78 8.03
C ILE A 89 -7.05 -3.01 8.93
N GLU A 90 -6.31 -4.04 8.54
CA GLU A 90 -6.01 -5.16 9.42
C GLU A 90 -4.50 -5.30 9.61
N THR A 91 -4.08 -5.50 10.85
CA THR A 91 -2.73 -5.95 11.21
C THR A 91 -2.76 -7.43 11.58
N LYS A 92 -1.76 -8.17 11.09
CA LYS A 92 -1.73 -9.62 11.20
C LYS A 92 -0.36 -10.14 11.59
N ASN A 93 -0.36 -11.24 12.33
CA ASN A 93 0.84 -12.01 12.61
C ASN A 93 1.28 -12.82 11.36
N PRO A 94 2.49 -13.42 11.38
CA PRO A 94 2.98 -14.21 10.27
C PRO A 94 2.05 -15.36 9.87
N GLY A 95 1.33 -15.95 10.81
CA GLY A 95 0.34 -17.01 10.57
C GLY A 95 -1.00 -16.53 9.98
N GLY A 96 -1.18 -15.23 9.73
CA GLY A 96 -2.39 -14.64 9.16
C GLY A 96 -3.50 -14.33 10.18
N GLY A 97 -3.27 -14.60 11.47
CA GLY A 97 -4.18 -14.21 12.54
C GLY A 97 -4.10 -12.71 12.82
N LEU A 98 -5.22 -12.10 13.22
CA LEU A 98 -5.25 -10.70 13.62
C LEU A 98 -4.35 -10.46 14.83
N GLN A 99 -3.67 -9.30 14.85
CA GLN A 99 -2.68 -8.98 15.88
C GLN A 99 -2.74 -7.50 16.27
N ASP A 100 -2.97 -7.22 17.55
CA ASP A 100 -2.79 -5.89 18.14
C ASP A 100 -1.32 -5.55 18.39
N GLY A 101 -1.03 -4.30 18.75
CA GLY A 101 0.34 -3.91 19.09
C GLY A 101 1.26 -3.78 17.89
N VAL A 102 0.70 -3.66 16.68
CA VAL A 102 1.48 -3.49 15.45
C VAL A 102 1.40 -2.02 15.04
N PRO A 103 2.49 -1.23 15.15
CA PRO A 103 2.49 0.14 14.68
C PRO A 103 2.60 0.16 13.15
N PHE A 104 1.91 1.11 12.51
CA PHE A 104 1.89 1.18 11.06
C PHE A 104 1.71 2.62 10.57
N HIS A 105 2.23 2.85 9.37
CA HIS A 105 2.05 4.09 8.62
C HIS A 105 1.20 3.79 7.39
N VAL A 106 0.28 4.69 7.04
CA VAL A 106 -0.48 4.62 5.78
C VAL A 106 -0.40 5.94 5.05
N ALA A 107 -0.19 5.88 3.74
CA ALA A 107 -0.32 6.99 2.81
C ALA A 107 -1.34 6.63 1.71
N ALA A 108 -2.23 7.57 1.38
CA ALA A 108 -3.23 7.43 0.33
C ALA A 108 -2.79 8.22 -0.92
N VAL A 109 -2.24 7.53 -1.91
CA VAL A 109 -1.83 8.17 -3.18
C VAL A 109 -3.04 8.33 -4.08
N CYS A 110 -3.51 9.58 -4.21
CA CYS A 110 -4.75 9.94 -4.87
C CYS A 110 -4.52 10.61 -6.23
N PRO A 111 -5.45 10.49 -7.20
CA PRO A 111 -5.29 11.09 -8.54
C PRO A 111 -5.20 12.62 -8.52
N SER A 112 -5.75 13.26 -7.47
CA SER A 112 -5.77 14.70 -7.29
C SER A 112 -4.44 15.28 -6.81
N VAL A 113 -3.51 14.45 -6.36
CA VAL A 113 -2.23 14.89 -5.81
C VAL A 113 -1.24 15.11 -6.96
N PRO A 114 -0.76 16.35 -7.19
CA PRO A 114 0.24 16.63 -8.22
C PRO A 114 1.50 15.78 -8.05
N GLY A 115 2.20 15.49 -9.14
CA GLY A 115 3.43 14.68 -9.10
C GLY A 115 3.22 13.19 -8.81
N THR A 116 2.03 12.75 -8.38
CA THR A 116 1.79 11.34 -8.07
C THR A 116 1.08 10.57 -9.19
N ARG A 117 1.36 9.27 -9.27
CA ARG A 117 0.56 8.29 -10.03
C ARG A 117 0.28 7.08 -9.16
N TYR A 118 -0.77 6.34 -9.49
CA TYR A 118 -1.11 5.12 -8.79
C TYR A 118 -1.82 4.10 -9.70
N ALA A 119 -1.79 2.85 -9.24
CA ALA A 119 -2.61 1.77 -9.76
C ALA A 119 -3.03 0.85 -8.61
N VAL A 120 -4.29 0.44 -8.60
CA VAL A 120 -4.79 -0.63 -7.74
C VAL A 120 -5.25 -1.76 -8.64
N VAL A 121 -4.65 -2.93 -8.42
CA VAL A 121 -4.69 -4.05 -9.36
C VAL A 121 -5.34 -5.24 -8.66
N ASN A 122 -6.30 -5.87 -9.34
CA ASN A 122 -6.94 -7.08 -8.88
C ASN A 122 -6.00 -8.28 -9.03
N ALA A 123 -6.24 -9.37 -8.30
CA ALA A 123 -5.44 -10.59 -8.41
C ALA A 123 -5.42 -11.20 -9.82
N ASN A 124 -6.46 -11.00 -10.63
CA ASN A 124 -6.46 -11.44 -12.03
C ASN A 124 -5.62 -10.54 -12.98
N GLY A 125 -5.04 -9.46 -12.47
CA GLY A 125 -4.20 -8.51 -13.21
C GLY A 125 -4.95 -7.34 -13.85
N THR A 126 -6.28 -7.25 -13.71
CA THR A 126 -7.02 -6.10 -14.22
C THR A 126 -6.92 -4.90 -13.26
N LEU A 127 -7.02 -3.69 -13.81
CA LEU A 127 -7.12 -2.48 -12.98
C LEU A 127 -8.47 -2.43 -12.26
N SER A 128 -8.43 -2.18 -10.95
CA SER A 128 -9.61 -1.78 -10.19
C SER A 128 -9.81 -0.26 -10.24
N ARG A 129 -8.71 0.50 -10.15
CA ARG A 129 -8.67 1.96 -10.24
C ARG A 129 -7.24 2.42 -10.44
N ALA A 130 -7.03 3.50 -11.17
CA ALA A 130 -5.71 4.06 -11.47
C ALA A 130 -5.85 5.49 -12.03
N ASN A 131 -4.74 6.20 -12.20
CA ASN A 131 -4.75 7.42 -13.02
C ASN A 131 -5.15 7.13 -14.46
N PRO A 132 -5.81 8.08 -15.16
CA PRO A 132 -6.10 7.97 -16.59
C PRO A 132 -4.87 7.60 -17.42
N GLY A 133 -5.05 6.70 -18.40
CA GLY A 133 -3.98 6.22 -19.26
C GLY A 133 -3.07 5.14 -18.65
N THR A 134 -3.28 4.76 -17.39
CA THR A 134 -2.59 3.61 -16.79
C THR A 134 -3.14 2.30 -17.36
N LYS A 135 -2.25 1.34 -17.61
CA LYS A 135 -2.57 -0.02 -18.06
C LYS A 135 -1.96 -1.04 -17.11
N SER A 136 -2.60 -2.20 -16.97
CA SER A 136 -2.09 -3.35 -16.22
C SER A 136 -2.15 -4.60 -17.09
N SER A 137 -1.08 -5.39 -17.07
CA SER A 137 -1.03 -6.71 -17.69
C SER A 137 -0.44 -7.73 -16.72
N ARG A 138 -1.07 -8.90 -16.65
CA ARG A 138 -0.48 -10.07 -15.99
C ARG A 138 0.37 -10.83 -16.99
N LEU A 139 1.65 -10.97 -16.70
CA LEU A 139 2.62 -11.65 -17.58
C LEU A 139 2.71 -13.15 -17.24
N ALA A 140 2.62 -13.48 -15.95
CA ALA A 140 2.58 -14.84 -15.43
C ALA A 140 1.93 -14.82 -14.03
N THR A 141 1.83 -15.98 -13.37
CA THR A 141 1.46 -16.01 -11.95
C THR A 141 2.44 -15.17 -11.12
N GLY A 142 1.90 -14.26 -10.31
CA GLY A 142 2.65 -13.32 -9.47
C GLY A 142 3.58 -12.38 -10.21
N LYS A 143 3.39 -12.16 -11.51
CA LYS A 143 4.19 -11.24 -12.31
C LYS A 143 3.27 -10.32 -13.12
N PHE A 144 3.36 -9.03 -12.83
CA PHE A 144 2.53 -8.00 -13.43
C PHE A 144 3.39 -6.88 -13.99
N GLN A 145 2.86 -6.21 -15.01
CA GLN A 145 3.44 -5.00 -15.57
C GLN A 145 2.39 -3.91 -15.58
N ILE A 146 2.75 -2.78 -14.98
CA ILE A 146 1.94 -1.57 -14.94
C ILE A 146 2.63 -0.52 -15.78
N THR A 147 1.91 0.08 -16.72
CA THR A 147 2.44 1.16 -17.57
C THR A 147 1.59 2.40 -17.36
N HIS A 148 2.23 3.53 -17.07
CA HIS A 148 1.57 4.83 -16.99
C HIS A 148 1.70 5.59 -18.32
N LEU A 149 0.86 6.59 -18.53
CA LEU A 149 0.94 7.43 -19.73
C LEU A 149 2.21 8.30 -19.74
N GLN A 150 2.68 8.73 -18.57
CA GLN A 150 3.82 9.62 -18.42
C GLN A 150 5.14 8.86 -18.26
N ASN A 151 6.25 9.55 -18.53
CA ASN A 151 7.57 9.12 -18.14
C ASN A 151 7.70 9.21 -16.61
N ILE A 152 8.10 8.11 -15.97
CA ILE A 152 8.27 7.99 -14.52
C ILE A 152 9.70 7.65 -14.13
N THR A 153 10.68 7.74 -15.03
CA THR A 153 12.07 7.33 -14.77
C THR A 153 12.65 8.01 -13.52
N GLY A 154 12.41 9.31 -13.36
CA GLY A 154 12.87 10.09 -12.21
C GLY A 154 12.03 9.98 -10.94
N CYS A 155 10.99 9.14 -10.94
CA CYS A 155 10.04 9.05 -9.83
C CYS A 155 10.34 7.84 -8.95
N ALA A 156 10.07 7.98 -7.66
CA ALA A 156 10.10 6.85 -6.74
C ALA A 156 8.83 6.01 -6.87
N ARG A 157 8.93 4.71 -6.56
CA ARG A 157 7.86 3.74 -6.76
C ARG A 157 7.75 2.89 -5.50
N LEU A 158 6.54 2.61 -5.03
CA LEU A 158 6.30 1.63 -3.97
C LEU A 158 5.06 0.81 -4.29
N ALA A 159 5.12 -0.49 -4.01
CA ALA A 159 3.94 -1.33 -4.01
C ALA A 159 3.76 -1.97 -2.64
N THR A 160 2.53 -2.01 -2.17
CA THR A 160 2.14 -2.75 -0.96
C THR A 160 0.96 -3.63 -1.26
N ARG A 161 0.85 -4.73 -0.52
CA ARG A 161 -0.34 -5.58 -0.58
C ARG A 161 -1.50 -4.74 -0.04
N GLY A 162 -2.60 -4.68 -0.79
CA GLY A 162 -3.87 -4.09 -0.34
C GLY A 162 -5.06 -4.68 -1.10
N SER A 163 -6.27 -4.49 -0.60
CA SER A 163 -7.49 -4.95 -1.24
C SER A 163 -8.04 -3.93 -2.24
N THR A 164 -8.56 -4.43 -3.35
CA THR A 164 -9.29 -3.59 -4.30
C THR A 164 -10.71 -3.24 -3.81
N GLY A 165 -11.25 -4.00 -2.86
CA GLY A 165 -12.59 -3.85 -2.27
C GLY A 165 -12.57 -3.47 -0.79
N THR A 166 -13.59 -3.92 -0.06
CA THR A 166 -13.78 -3.67 1.39
C THR A 166 -13.28 -4.81 2.27
N GLY A 167 -13.19 -6.03 1.75
CA GLY A 167 -12.62 -7.18 2.47
C GLY A 167 -11.10 -7.18 2.41
N VAL A 168 -10.42 -7.45 3.52
CA VAL A 168 -8.96 -7.53 3.57
C VAL A 168 -8.51 -8.99 3.32
N PRO A 169 -7.68 -9.25 2.29
CA PRO A 169 -7.20 -10.60 1.99
C PRO A 169 -6.56 -11.33 3.17
N PHE A 170 -6.79 -12.64 3.22
CA PHE A 170 -6.29 -13.52 4.27
C PHE A 170 -4.82 -13.91 4.06
N ASN A 171 -4.42 -14.12 2.80
CA ASN A 171 -3.11 -14.68 2.48
C ASN A 171 -2.01 -13.60 2.49
N PRO A 172 -0.97 -13.73 3.32
CA PRO A 172 0.15 -12.81 3.32
C PRO A 172 1.03 -13.01 2.08
N ALA A 173 1.39 -11.91 1.43
CA ALA A 173 2.30 -11.88 0.29
C ALA A 173 3.25 -10.69 0.39
N ARG A 174 4.46 -10.86 -0.13
CA ARG A 174 5.45 -9.78 -0.29
C ARG A 174 5.39 -9.24 -1.70
N MET A 175 5.58 -7.93 -1.80
CA MET A 175 5.63 -7.20 -3.06
C MET A 175 7.07 -6.82 -3.35
N GLU A 176 7.52 -7.10 -4.57
CA GLU A 176 8.79 -6.64 -5.10
C GLU A 176 8.52 -5.87 -6.39
N ILE A 177 9.28 -4.81 -6.60
CA ILE A 177 9.11 -3.95 -7.78
C ILE A 177 10.45 -3.71 -8.47
N ALA A 178 10.39 -3.51 -9.77
CA ALA A 178 11.52 -3.09 -10.60
C ALA A 178 11.01 -2.20 -11.74
N PRO A 179 11.86 -1.37 -12.36
CA PRO A 179 11.55 -0.79 -13.66
C PRO A 179 11.20 -1.90 -14.66
N ALA A 180 10.11 -1.71 -15.42
CA ALA A 180 9.67 -2.72 -16.37
C ALA A 180 10.50 -2.68 -17.66
N ALA A 181 11.23 -3.77 -17.93
CA ALA A 181 11.97 -3.90 -19.18
C ALA A 181 10.99 -3.95 -20.38
N GLY A 182 11.32 -3.25 -21.47
CA GLY A 182 10.51 -3.23 -22.70
C GLY A 182 9.33 -2.24 -22.72
N SER A 183 8.94 -1.65 -21.59
CA SER A 183 7.94 -0.55 -21.53
C SER A 183 8.56 0.85 -21.45
N GLY A 184 9.87 0.95 -21.65
CA GLY A 184 10.62 2.19 -21.57
C GLY A 184 10.45 2.89 -20.22
N ALA A 185 10.44 4.23 -20.27
CA ALA A 185 10.42 5.11 -19.11
C ALA A 185 9.11 5.12 -18.30
N SER A 186 8.10 4.35 -18.72
CA SER A 186 6.72 4.46 -18.22
C SER A 186 6.25 3.26 -17.40
N GLY A 187 7.05 2.20 -17.29
CA GLY A 187 6.61 0.92 -16.76
C GLY A 187 7.21 0.54 -15.40
N VAL A 188 6.44 -0.23 -14.63
CA VAL A 188 6.83 -0.87 -13.38
C VAL A 188 6.48 -2.36 -13.46
N TRP A 189 7.46 -3.22 -13.22
CA TRP A 189 7.23 -4.64 -12.98
C TRP A 189 6.96 -4.85 -11.51
N VAL A 190 5.94 -5.66 -11.24
CA VAL A 190 5.55 -6.05 -9.89
C VAL A 190 5.60 -7.56 -9.82
N ARG A 191 6.26 -8.06 -8.78
CA ARG A 191 6.41 -9.47 -8.48
C ARG A 191 5.84 -9.75 -7.10
N GLU A 192 5.03 -10.79 -7.01
CA GLU A 192 4.30 -11.17 -5.80
C GLU A 192 4.71 -12.57 -5.36
N LEU A 193 5.23 -12.65 -4.14
CA LEU A 193 5.66 -13.92 -3.55
C LEU A 193 4.80 -14.21 -2.33
N ALA A 194 4.32 -15.45 -2.24
CA ALA A 194 3.75 -15.96 -1.01
C ALA A 194 4.80 -15.81 0.10
N PHE A 195 4.36 -15.32 1.26
CA PHE A 195 5.30 -15.06 2.36
C PHE A 195 6.04 -16.35 2.76
N PHE A 196 5.30 -17.45 2.85
CA PHE A 196 5.82 -18.79 3.06
C PHE A 196 6.04 -19.51 1.72
N GLY A 197 7.19 -20.15 1.59
CA GLY A 197 7.51 -21.00 0.43
C GLY A 197 7.97 -20.26 -0.83
N ALA A 198 7.99 -18.91 -0.83
CA ALA A 198 8.51 -18.07 -1.93
C ALA A 198 7.90 -18.37 -3.32
N ASN A 199 6.77 -19.05 -3.37
CA ASN A 199 6.05 -19.32 -4.62
C ASN A 199 5.41 -18.03 -5.14
N PHE A 200 5.41 -17.85 -6.45
CA PHE A 200 4.65 -16.76 -7.05
C PHE A 200 3.16 -16.96 -6.80
N THR A 201 2.49 -15.89 -6.39
CA THR A 201 1.05 -15.88 -6.12
C THR A 201 0.42 -14.69 -6.82
N ASN A 202 -0.84 -14.82 -7.22
CA ASN A 202 -1.63 -13.67 -7.66
C ASN A 202 -2.40 -13.11 -6.46
N GLN A 203 -2.21 -11.85 -6.15
CA GLN A 203 -2.89 -11.11 -5.10
C GLN A 203 -3.26 -9.72 -5.61
N SER A 204 -4.16 -9.04 -4.89
CA SER A 204 -4.39 -7.64 -5.15
C SER A 204 -3.32 -6.79 -4.49
N PHE A 205 -2.94 -5.70 -5.17
CA PHE A 205 -1.93 -4.79 -4.67
C PHE A 205 -2.21 -3.34 -5.07
N HIS A 206 -1.52 -2.45 -4.38
CA HIS A 206 -1.57 -1.01 -4.57
C HIS A 206 -0.17 -0.54 -4.92
N LEU A 207 -0.02 0.12 -6.06
CA LEU A 207 1.19 0.76 -6.53
C LEU A 207 1.01 2.27 -6.44
N GLY A 208 1.97 2.95 -5.84
CA GLY A 208 2.12 4.40 -5.90
C GLY A 208 3.44 4.77 -6.55
N VAL A 209 3.42 5.88 -7.29
CA VAL A 209 4.57 6.52 -7.92
C VAL A 209 4.57 7.97 -7.50
N VAL A 210 5.70 8.48 -7.05
CA VAL A 210 5.86 9.84 -6.54
C VAL A 210 7.02 10.51 -7.25
N CYS A 211 6.70 11.63 -7.91
CA CYS A 211 7.59 12.61 -8.49
C CYS A 211 7.29 13.94 -7.77
#